data_AF-A0A521WY67-F1
#
_entry.id   AF-A0A521WY67-F1
#
_cell.length_a   1.000
_cell.length_b   1.000
_cell.length_c   1.000
_cell.angle_alpha   90.00
_cell.angle_beta   90.00
_cell.angle_gamma   90.00
#
_symmetry.space_group_name_H-M   'P 1'
#
loop_
_entity.id
_entity.type
_entity.pdbx_description
1 polymer ?
#
loop_
_entity_poly.entity_id
_entity_poly.type
_entity_poly.pdbx_seq_one_letter_code
_entity_poly.pdbx_strand_id
1 'polypeptide(L)'
;MTKNDIYAFLIALGVNREYAVIPEFSVKLPGNGKRKKVIDLVWAKKKPNTGKITNTLDQWQLVAAFEIEGCNVPREPEFSRHLSDFKDVKNFNGKQPQKYVVLYTNAYDRTWNSAIDIDKEINTRVTWGATQNKCFKVLDGRKLKEASKKFPPKVTRKRWADLR
;
A
#
# COMPACT_ATOMS: atom_id res chain seq x y z
N MET A 1 -4.88 -14.88 -9.18
CA MET A 1 -4.91 -13.44 -8.89
C MET A 1 -3.57 -12.85 -9.31
N THR A 2 -3.57 -11.93 -10.26
CA THR A 2 -2.36 -11.29 -10.79
C THR A 2 -2.07 -9.95 -10.12
N LYS A 3 -0.88 -9.38 -10.35
CA LYS A 3 -0.55 -8.01 -9.93
C LYS A 3 -1.55 -6.99 -10.51
N ASN A 4 -1.93 -7.14 -11.78
CA ASN A 4 -2.84 -6.22 -12.47
C ASN A 4 -4.29 -6.29 -11.93
N ASP A 5 -4.77 -7.49 -11.61
CA ASP A 5 -6.09 -7.67 -10.99
C ASP A 5 -6.18 -6.92 -9.65
N ILE A 6 -5.10 -6.99 -8.86
CA ILE A 6 -4.98 -6.28 -7.57
C ILE A 6 -4.98 -4.77 -7.78
N TYR A 7 -4.18 -4.26 -8.73
CA TYR A 7 -4.19 -2.83 -9.08
C TYR A 7 -5.58 -2.35 -9.45
N ALA A 8 -6.24 -3.02 -10.41
CA ALA A 8 -7.56 -2.65 -10.89
C ALA A 8 -8.58 -2.61 -9.74
N PHE A 9 -8.56 -3.63 -8.86
CA PHE A 9 -9.44 -3.67 -7.70
C PHE A 9 -9.20 -2.52 -6.73
N LEU A 10 -7.94 -2.27 -6.35
CA LEU A 10 -7.58 -1.24 -5.38
C LEU A 10 -7.83 0.17 -5.93
N ILE A 11 -7.64 0.40 -7.22
CA ILE A 11 -7.97 1.65 -7.89
C ILE A 11 -9.47 1.90 -7.87
N ALA A 12 -10.26 0.96 -8.38
CA ALA A 12 -11.71 1.09 -8.42
C ALA A 12 -12.29 1.33 -7.02
N LEU A 13 -11.82 0.60 -6.02
CA LEU A 13 -12.27 0.75 -4.65
C LEU A 13 -11.85 2.10 -4.03
N GLY A 14 -10.62 2.55 -4.25
CA GLY A 14 -10.14 3.83 -3.74
C GLY A 14 -10.91 5.02 -4.31
N VAL A 15 -11.17 4.99 -5.62
CA VAL A 15 -11.98 6.01 -6.32
C VAL A 15 -13.43 6.02 -5.79
N ASN A 16 -14.06 4.85 -5.65
CA ASN A 16 -15.41 4.75 -5.08
C ASN A 16 -15.51 5.31 -3.63
N ARG A 17 -14.38 5.29 -2.90
CA ARG A 17 -14.25 5.84 -1.55
C ARG A 17 -13.85 7.32 -1.49
N GLU A 18 -13.81 8.00 -2.63
CA GLU A 18 -13.44 9.41 -2.78
C GLU A 18 -11.99 9.70 -2.34
N TYR A 19 -11.07 8.75 -2.55
CA TYR A 19 -9.64 8.98 -2.42
C TYR A 19 -8.99 9.30 -3.77
N ALA A 20 -7.91 10.07 -3.73
CA ALA A 20 -6.97 10.10 -4.83
C ALA A 20 -6.17 8.79 -4.80
N VAL A 21 -6.15 8.08 -5.93
CA VAL A 21 -5.38 6.85 -6.09
C VAL A 21 -4.19 7.15 -6.98
N ILE A 22 -2.98 6.95 -6.46
CA ILE A 22 -1.75 7.35 -7.14
C ILE A 22 -0.83 6.12 -7.22
N PRO A 23 -0.57 5.58 -8.43
CA PRO A 23 0.40 4.52 -8.61
C PRO A 23 1.82 5.06 -8.50
N GLU A 24 2.77 4.18 -8.19
CA GLU A 24 4.21 4.48 -8.16
C GLU A 24 4.57 5.74 -7.36
N PHE A 25 3.99 5.83 -6.16
CA PHE A 25 4.12 7.01 -5.31
C PHE A 25 5.53 7.08 -4.72
N SER A 26 6.20 8.21 -4.92
CA SER A 26 7.59 8.38 -4.54
C SER A 26 7.70 9.06 -3.18
N VAL A 27 8.43 8.44 -2.26
CA VAL A 27 8.79 9.03 -0.97
C VAL A 27 10.30 9.21 -0.91
N LYS A 28 10.73 10.45 -0.63
CA LYS A 28 12.11 10.73 -0.24
C LYS A 28 12.27 10.38 1.23
N LEU A 29 13.05 9.35 1.54
CA LEU A 29 13.35 8.97 2.92
C LEU A 29 14.50 9.83 3.47
N PRO A 30 14.49 10.18 4.77
CA PRO A 30 15.56 10.93 5.40
C PRO A 30 16.80 10.03 5.54
N GLY A 31 17.93 10.46 4.97
CA GLY A 31 19.18 9.68 4.90
C GLY A 31 19.84 9.81 3.52
N ASN A 32 20.98 10.51 3.47
CA ASN A 32 21.82 10.81 2.30
C ASN A 32 21.13 11.21 0.98
N GLY A 33 19.83 11.55 0.96
CA GLY A 33 19.09 12.08 -0.18
C GLY A 33 18.97 11.18 -1.41
N LYS A 34 19.63 10.01 -1.43
CA LYS A 34 19.75 9.16 -2.62
C LYS A 34 18.66 8.09 -2.73
N ARG A 35 18.16 7.54 -1.61
CA ARG A 35 17.17 6.45 -1.66
C ARG A 35 15.75 7.00 -1.72
N LYS A 36 15.16 6.91 -2.92
CA LYS A 36 13.71 7.09 -3.13
C LYS A 36 13.03 5.75 -2.92
N LYS A 37 12.02 5.70 -2.04
CA LYS A 37 11.11 4.56 -1.98
C LYS A 37 9.95 4.81 -2.92
N VAL A 38 9.75 3.89 -3.85
CA VAL A 38 8.54 3.84 -4.67
C VAL A 38 7.57 2.86 -4.01
N ILE A 39 6.36 3.33 -3.74
CA ILE A 39 5.24 2.54 -3.24
C ILE A 39 4.36 2.21 -4.45
N ASP A 40 4.01 0.94 -4.64
CA ASP A 40 3.21 0.49 -5.79
C ASP A 40 1.91 1.32 -5.96
N LEU A 41 1.15 1.51 -4.88
CA LEU A 41 -0.10 2.27 -4.93
C LEU A 41 -0.37 2.96 -3.60
N VAL A 42 -0.89 4.18 -3.63
CA VAL A 42 -1.39 4.86 -2.43
C VAL A 42 -2.83 5.34 -2.60
N TRP A 43 -3.56 5.38 -1.50
CA TRP A 43 -4.77 6.18 -1.35
C TRP A 43 -4.45 7.40 -0.52
N ALA A 44 -4.77 8.58 -1.05
CA ALA A 44 -4.40 9.83 -0.43
C ALA A 44 -5.52 10.87 -0.48
N LYS A 45 -5.34 11.92 0.33
CA LYS A 45 -6.10 13.16 0.27
C LYS A 45 -5.18 14.29 -0.13
N LYS A 46 -5.68 15.21 -0.96
CA LYS A 46 -4.93 16.41 -1.32
C LYS A 46 -4.80 17.31 -0.10
N LYS A 47 -3.59 17.80 0.18
CA LYS A 47 -3.34 18.83 1.20
C LYS A 47 -3.82 20.19 0.68
N PRO A 48 -4.41 21.05 1.51
CA PRO A 48 -4.80 22.40 1.11
C PRO A 48 -3.61 23.21 0.59
N ASN A 49 -3.83 24.10 -0.38
CA ASN A 49 -2.88 25.12 -0.83
C ASN A 49 -1.52 24.60 -1.33
N THR A 50 -1.50 23.45 -1.99
CA THR A 50 -0.29 22.88 -2.59
C THR A 50 -0.23 23.17 -4.09
N GLY A 51 0.97 23.51 -4.58
CA GLY A 51 1.22 23.98 -5.96
C GLY A 51 1.10 22.91 -7.05
N LYS A 52 2.08 22.82 -7.96
CA LYS A 52 2.07 21.90 -9.12
C LYS A 52 1.91 20.43 -8.72
N ILE A 53 1.01 19.69 -9.36
CA ILE A 53 0.71 18.29 -9.01
C ILE A 53 1.98 17.39 -9.06
N THR A 54 2.34 16.75 -7.95
CA THR A 54 3.47 15.81 -7.82
C THR A 54 3.01 14.46 -7.24
N ASN A 55 3.83 13.41 -7.32
CA ASN A 55 3.59 12.10 -6.70
C ASN A 55 4.34 11.94 -5.37
N THR A 56 4.47 13.03 -4.60
CA THR A 56 5.26 13.08 -3.35
C THR A 56 4.45 13.58 -2.16
N LEU A 57 5.00 13.46 -0.94
CA LEU A 57 4.31 13.79 0.31
C LEU A 57 4.07 15.29 0.55
N ASP A 58 4.69 16.17 -0.24
CA ASP A 58 4.45 17.61 -0.25
C ASP A 58 2.97 17.94 -0.51
N GLN A 59 2.29 17.17 -1.36
CA GLN A 59 0.93 17.46 -1.79
C GLN A 59 -0.15 16.55 -1.22
N TRP A 60 0.28 15.37 -0.79
CA TRP A 60 -0.63 14.29 -0.48
C TRP A 60 -0.48 13.89 0.98
N GLN A 61 -1.62 13.78 1.65
CA GLN A 61 -1.71 13.07 2.91
C GLN A 61 -2.13 11.64 2.62
N LEU A 62 -1.21 10.69 2.83
CA LEU A 62 -1.46 9.27 2.65
C LEU A 62 -2.43 8.75 3.72
N VAL A 63 -3.41 7.98 3.27
CA VAL A 63 -4.40 7.29 4.10
C VAL A 63 -4.09 5.79 4.13
N ALA A 64 -3.81 5.21 2.97
CA ALA A 64 -3.32 3.85 2.83
C ALA A 64 -2.19 3.77 1.82
N ALA A 65 -1.29 2.81 2.03
CA ALA A 65 -0.21 2.47 1.12
C ALA A 65 -0.21 0.96 0.88
N PHE A 66 -0.11 0.56 -0.37
CA PHE A 66 -0.17 -0.81 -0.82
C PHE A 66 1.13 -1.14 -1.54
N GLU A 67 1.79 -2.21 -1.11
CA GLU A 67 2.85 -2.90 -1.85
C GLU A 67 2.22 -4.18 -2.41
N ILE A 68 2.46 -4.48 -3.68
CA ILE A 68 1.84 -5.59 -4.40
C ILE A 68 2.94 -6.57 -4.79
N GLU A 69 3.05 -7.63 -4.00
CA GLU A 69 4.17 -8.55 -4.00
C GLU A 69 3.75 -9.97 -4.36
N GLY A 70 4.67 -10.77 -4.90
CA GLY A 70 4.38 -12.18 -5.14
C GLY A 70 4.32 -12.94 -3.83
N CYS A 71 3.41 -13.91 -3.70
CA CYS A 71 3.35 -14.75 -2.50
C CYS A 71 4.65 -15.52 -2.24
N ASN A 72 5.46 -15.74 -3.28
CA ASN A 72 6.73 -16.45 -3.28
C ASN A 72 7.96 -15.55 -3.01
N VAL A 73 7.77 -14.25 -2.82
CA VAL A 73 8.87 -13.34 -2.48
C VAL A 73 9.44 -13.76 -1.11
N PRO A 74 10.78 -13.79 -0.94
CA PRO A 74 11.37 -14.12 0.34
C PRO A 74 10.89 -13.18 1.45
N ARG A 75 10.73 -13.71 2.66
CA ARG A 75 10.33 -12.87 3.80
C ARG A 75 11.43 -11.86 4.13
N GLU A 76 12.68 -12.32 4.11
CA GLU A 76 13.84 -11.50 4.40
C GLU A 76 14.76 -11.46 3.18
N PRO A 77 15.28 -10.28 2.81
CA PRO A 77 15.11 -8.97 3.47
C PRO A 77 13.87 -8.16 3.01
N GLU A 78 13.07 -8.64 2.07
CA GLU A 78 12.05 -7.85 1.36
C GLU A 78 10.95 -7.32 2.30
N PHE A 79 10.33 -8.18 3.10
CA PHE A 79 9.21 -7.78 3.95
C PHE A 79 9.67 -6.92 5.15
N SER A 80 10.86 -7.18 5.67
CA SER A 80 11.45 -6.30 6.69
C SER A 80 11.83 -4.93 6.16
N ARG A 81 12.30 -4.83 4.90
CA ARG A 81 12.52 -3.53 4.24
C ARG A 81 11.21 -2.74 4.13
N HIS A 82 10.10 -3.38 3.78
CA HIS A 82 8.79 -2.73 3.76
C HIS A 82 8.38 -2.17 5.13
N LEU A 83 8.72 -2.83 6.24
CA LEU A 83 8.46 -2.30 7.59
C LEU A 83 9.37 -1.10 7.90
N SER A 84 10.66 -1.21 7.59
CA SER A 84 11.66 -0.19 7.87
C SER A 84 11.39 1.10 7.09
N ASP A 85 11.20 1.00 5.77
CA ASP A 85 11.02 2.13 4.86
C ASP A 85 9.78 3.00 5.21
N PHE A 86 8.84 2.47 5.99
CA PHE A 86 7.62 3.17 6.38
C PHE A 86 7.65 3.82 7.76
N LYS A 87 8.67 3.56 8.58
CA LYS A 87 8.83 4.26 9.86
C LYS A 87 8.93 5.77 9.64
N ASP A 88 9.64 6.17 8.58
CA ASP A 88 9.85 7.58 8.27
C ASP A 88 8.64 8.26 7.61
N VAL A 89 7.78 7.50 6.93
CA VAL A 89 6.58 8.05 6.25
C VAL A 89 5.67 8.77 7.24
N LYS A 90 5.56 8.28 8.49
CA LYS A 90 4.77 8.92 9.55
C LYS A 90 5.18 10.37 9.77
N ASN A 91 6.48 10.62 9.81
CA ASN A 91 7.05 11.92 10.16
C ASN A 91 6.69 12.98 9.11
N PHE A 92 6.69 12.62 7.83
CA PHE A 92 6.32 13.53 6.73
C PHE A 92 4.80 13.60 6.49
N ASN A 93 4.09 12.51 6.77
CA ASN A 93 2.64 12.43 6.55
C ASN A 93 1.84 13.07 7.70
N GLY A 94 2.47 13.30 8.85
CA GLY A 94 1.84 13.80 10.09
C GLY A 94 0.92 12.79 10.78
N LYS A 95 0.52 11.73 10.07
CA LYS A 95 -0.27 10.59 10.58
C LYS A 95 0.30 9.29 10.02
N GLN A 96 0.17 8.21 10.78
CA GLN A 96 0.54 6.88 10.30
C GLN A 96 -0.46 6.42 9.24
N PRO A 97 -0.09 6.26 7.96
CA PRO A 97 -0.96 5.62 6.99
C PRO A 97 -1.08 4.12 7.30
N GLN A 98 -2.22 3.52 6.95
CA GLN A 98 -2.35 2.07 7.03
C GLN A 98 -1.58 1.44 5.88
N LYS A 99 -0.67 0.53 6.20
CA LYS A 99 0.12 -0.22 5.23
C LYS A 99 -0.46 -1.59 4.98
N TYR A 100 -0.48 -1.96 3.70
CA TYR A 100 -0.86 -3.26 3.21
C TYR A 100 0.24 -3.81 2.30
N VAL A 101 0.58 -5.09 2.49
CA VAL A 101 1.27 -5.89 1.47
C VAL A 101 0.25 -6.88 0.93
N VAL A 102 -0.08 -6.78 -0.35
CA VAL A 102 -1.10 -7.63 -0.98
C VAL A 102 -0.40 -8.65 -1.87
N LEU A 103 -0.63 -9.93 -1.58
CA LEU A 103 0.06 -11.03 -2.24
C LEU A 103 -0.68 -11.45 -3.51
N TYR A 104 -0.03 -11.36 -4.67
CA TYR A 104 -0.52 -12.03 -5.88
C TYR A 104 0.00 -13.46 -5.96
N THR A 105 -0.77 -14.30 -6.66
CA THR A 105 -0.51 -15.76 -6.76
C THR A 105 -0.15 -16.19 -8.17
N ASN A 106 -0.10 -15.24 -9.11
CA ASN A 106 0.26 -15.51 -10.50
C ASN A 106 1.01 -14.31 -11.09
N ALA A 107 2.06 -14.59 -11.86
CA ALA A 107 2.86 -13.60 -12.59
C ALA A 107 3.07 -14.10 -14.02
N TYR A 108 2.76 -13.26 -15.00
CA TYR A 108 3.00 -13.59 -16.42
C TYR A 108 4.29 -12.96 -16.95
N ASP A 109 4.86 -12.02 -16.19
CA ASP A 109 5.99 -11.16 -16.54
C ASP A 109 7.33 -11.65 -15.97
N ARG A 110 7.35 -12.77 -15.25
CA ARG A 110 8.56 -13.35 -14.66
C ARG A 110 8.48 -14.87 -14.54
N THR A 111 9.64 -15.51 -14.41
CA THR A 111 9.74 -16.94 -14.09
C THR A 111 9.08 -17.20 -12.73
N TRP A 112 7.90 -17.80 -12.76
CA TRP A 112 7.13 -18.15 -11.57
C TRP A 112 7.34 -19.63 -11.26
N ASN A 113 7.86 -19.94 -10.07
CA ASN A 113 7.95 -21.33 -9.64
C ASN A 113 6.55 -21.84 -9.26
N SER A 114 5.93 -22.59 -10.16
CA SER A 114 4.60 -23.19 -9.95
C SER A 114 4.62 -24.43 -9.04
N ALA A 115 5.80 -24.97 -8.69
CA ALA A 115 5.94 -26.13 -7.82
C ALA A 115 5.85 -25.79 -6.32
N ILE A 116 5.67 -24.51 -5.98
CA ILE A 116 5.53 -24.07 -4.59
C ILE A 116 4.10 -24.29 -4.08
N ASP A 117 3.98 -24.59 -2.79
CA ASP A 117 2.70 -24.58 -2.10
C ASP A 117 2.28 -23.12 -1.83
N ILE A 118 1.44 -22.59 -2.72
CA ILE A 118 0.94 -21.20 -2.68
C ILE A 118 0.23 -20.91 -1.35
N ASP A 119 -0.55 -21.86 -0.84
CA ASP A 119 -1.32 -21.64 0.38
C ASP A 119 -0.42 -21.61 1.61
N LYS A 120 0.58 -22.50 1.68
CA LYS A 120 1.62 -22.43 2.71
C LYS A 120 2.39 -21.11 2.66
N GLU A 121 2.75 -20.65 1.48
CA GLU A 121 3.47 -19.39 1.30
C GLU A 121 2.63 -18.22 1.82
N ILE A 122 1.39 -18.09 1.36
CA ILE A 122 0.45 -17.05 1.80
C ILE A 122 0.24 -17.11 3.31
N ASN A 123 -0.08 -18.28 3.86
CA ASN A 123 -0.37 -18.44 5.29
C ASN A 123 0.84 -18.04 6.13
N THR A 124 2.05 -18.41 5.72
CA THR A 124 3.28 -18.00 6.38
C THR A 124 3.41 -16.47 6.43
N ARG A 125 3.16 -15.78 5.31
CA ARG A 125 3.32 -14.31 5.24
C ARG A 125 2.19 -13.56 5.96
N VAL A 126 0.96 -14.03 5.84
CA VAL A 126 -0.20 -13.46 6.54
C VAL A 126 -0.02 -13.61 8.06
N THR A 127 0.41 -14.78 8.53
CA THR A 127 0.68 -15.04 9.95
C THR A 127 1.81 -14.15 10.46
N TRP A 128 2.93 -14.07 9.73
CA TRP A 128 4.01 -13.15 10.07
C TRP A 128 3.56 -11.69 10.09
N GLY A 129 2.75 -11.26 9.13
CA GLY A 129 2.20 -9.90 9.09
C GLY A 129 1.32 -9.58 10.30
N ALA A 130 0.58 -10.58 10.81
CA ALA A 130 -0.25 -10.45 12.00
C ALA A 130 0.56 -10.28 13.30
N THR A 131 1.83 -10.70 13.33
CA THR A 131 2.73 -10.45 14.48
C THR A 131 3.35 -9.05 14.47
N GLN A 132 3.14 -8.28 13.39
CA GLN A 132 3.69 -6.92 13.26
C GLN A 132 2.75 -5.88 13.88
N ASN A 133 3.16 -4.61 13.84
CA ASN A 133 2.34 -3.51 14.37
C ASN A 133 0.96 -3.42 13.68
N LYS A 134 -0.04 -2.86 14.39
CA LYS A 134 -1.43 -2.76 13.90
C LYS A 134 -1.59 -1.99 12.58
N CYS A 135 -0.62 -1.14 12.22
CA CYS A 135 -0.63 -0.33 11.02
C CYS A 135 -0.04 -1.06 9.80
N PHE A 136 0.37 -2.31 9.94
CA PHE A 136 0.89 -3.16 8.87
C PHE A 136 0.04 -4.41 8.75
N LYS A 137 -0.37 -4.76 7.51
CA LYS A 137 -1.18 -5.94 7.24
C LYS A 137 -0.68 -6.62 5.98
N VAL A 138 -0.54 -7.94 6.02
CA VAL A 138 -0.31 -8.76 4.82
C VAL A 138 -1.61 -9.45 4.45
N LEU A 139 -1.97 -9.43 3.17
CA LEU A 139 -3.26 -9.89 2.67
C LEU A 139 -3.09 -10.87 1.53
N ASP A 140 -3.93 -11.92 1.53
CA ASP A 140 -4.13 -12.76 0.36
C ASP A 140 -4.91 -11.98 -0.72
N GLY A 141 -4.28 -11.75 -1.88
CA GLY A 141 -4.89 -11.05 -3.00
C GLY A 141 -6.20 -11.69 -3.45
N ARG A 142 -6.34 -13.02 -3.36
CA ARG A 142 -7.57 -13.76 -3.73
C ARG A 142 -8.77 -13.38 -2.86
N LYS A 143 -8.52 -12.87 -1.65
CA LYS A 143 -9.55 -12.50 -0.66
C LYS A 143 -9.74 -10.98 -0.52
N LEU A 144 -9.27 -10.19 -1.48
CA LEU A 144 -9.34 -8.72 -1.43
C LEU A 144 -10.76 -8.17 -1.25
N LYS A 145 -11.75 -8.78 -1.90
CA LYS A 145 -13.16 -8.35 -1.76
C LYS A 145 -13.62 -8.41 -0.30
N GLU A 146 -13.29 -9.49 0.41
CA GLU A 146 -13.59 -9.62 1.83
C GLU A 146 -12.74 -8.67 2.68
N ALA A 147 -11.43 -8.63 2.43
CA ALA A 147 -10.49 -7.77 3.15
C ALA A 147 -10.80 -6.28 3.02
N SER A 148 -11.45 -5.86 1.92
CA SER A 148 -11.83 -4.47 1.64
C SER A 148 -12.69 -3.84 2.73
N LYS A 149 -13.45 -4.66 3.48
CA LYS A 149 -14.25 -4.19 4.63
C LYS A 149 -13.37 -3.59 5.73
N LYS A 150 -12.09 -3.98 5.80
CA LYS A 150 -11.08 -3.51 6.76
C LYS A 150 -10.22 -2.38 6.21
N PHE A 151 -10.47 -1.91 4.98
CA PHE A 151 -9.76 -0.77 4.40
C PHE A 151 -10.35 0.56 4.88
N PRO A 152 -9.60 1.67 4.85
CA PRO A 152 -10.10 2.98 5.26
C PRO A 152 -11.44 3.30 4.60
N PRO A 153 -12.46 3.70 5.37
CA PRO A 153 -13.82 3.85 4.87
C PRO A 153 -13.94 5.04 3.90
N LYS A 154 -15.06 5.10 3.17
CA LYS A 154 -15.37 6.25 2.31
C LYS A 154 -15.27 7.56 3.08
N VAL A 155 -14.69 8.58 2.46
CA VAL A 155 -14.65 9.93 3.03
C VAL A 155 -16.07 10.48 3.04
N THR A 156 -16.70 10.63 4.20
CA THR A 156 -17.99 11.33 4.26
C THR A 156 -17.78 12.82 4.05
N ARG A 157 -18.55 13.44 3.14
CA ARG A 157 -18.42 14.84 2.71
C ARG A 157 -18.56 15.89 3.82
N LYS A 158 -18.93 15.51 5.04
CA LYS A 158 -19.19 16.41 6.19
C LYS A 158 -17.98 17.24 6.68
N ARG A 159 -16.84 17.23 5.98
CA ARG A 159 -15.59 17.91 6.40
C ARG A 159 -15.05 18.94 5.42
N TRP A 160 -15.75 19.23 4.32
CA TRP A 160 -15.35 20.27 3.37
C TRP A 160 -15.93 21.65 3.70
N ALA A 161 -16.99 21.72 4.52
CA ALA A 161 -17.60 22.97 4.94
C ALA A 161 -16.77 23.72 6.00
N ASP A 162 -15.96 23.00 6.79
CA ASP A 162 -15.19 23.58 7.90
C ASP A 162 -13.77 24.04 7.50
N LEU A 163 -13.49 24.12 6.19
CA LEU A 163 -12.17 24.49 5.64
C LEU A 163 -12.27 25.67 4.65
N ARG A 164 -13.33 26.48 4.72
CA ARG A 164 -13.42 27.78 4.07
C ARG A 164 -13.34 28.88 5.11
#